data_AF-A0A7J6FJ03-F1
#
_entry.id   AF-A0A7J6FJ03-F1
#
_cell.length_a   1.000
_cell.length_b   1.000
_cell.length_c   1.000
_cell.angle_alpha   90.00
_cell.angle_beta   90.00
_cell.angle_gamma   90.00
#
_symmetry.space_group_name_H-M   'P 1'
#
loop_
_entity.id
_entity.type
_entity.pdbx_description
1 polymer ?
#
loop_
_entity_poly.entity_id
_entity_poly.type
_entity_poly.pdbx_seq_one_letter_code
_entity_poly.pdbx_strand_id
1 'polypeptide(L)'
;MRNKACVGPAGRTATLSTMEEDYLSSNANNGGNPSDALEQARQRKHAAMLERLANRQHTRRSAESDDSSTSPAFESTSSFLTRFSDSKRSIEAQIAQSRLTPMPETTQLKPQLDAISASISSLEKLVAENSYFLPSYEVRSSLKAVSDLKQSLESLSADLVPKKKFSFKNKAPKKDPALDSNREKKETEIVKPEKMSYTVPDSPGFRNKTREVLVMKFSGSEIGEFTISDLDSCEVRLIGCVRALFVHRLRNCRVYGGPVMNSILFEQVEGCVFVMASHQIRIHHAKATDFYLRVRSRPIIEDSSGVRFAPYCLRYEGIHKDLQEASLAEETGNWANVDDFRWLRAVQSPNWSILPENERIGLIDISNSNLDTRSEEI
;
A
#
# COMPACT_ATOMS: atom_id res chain seq x y z
N MET A 1 -38.31 -58.94 26.36
CA MET A 1 -37.15 -59.21 27.26
C MET A 1 -36.08 -58.18 26.89
N ARG A 2 -36.08 -56.98 27.50
CA ARG A 2 -35.34 -56.56 28.70
C ARG A 2 -33.83 -56.81 28.65
N ASN A 3 -33.07 -55.73 28.43
CA ASN A 3 -31.85 -55.29 29.14
C ASN A 3 -31.82 -53.75 28.90
N LYS A 4 -32.06 -52.83 29.85
CA LYS A 4 -31.34 -52.41 31.08
C LYS A 4 -29.82 -52.27 30.84
N ALA A 5 -29.10 -51.21 31.24
CA ALA A 5 -29.33 -49.86 31.76
C ALA A 5 -27.93 -49.18 31.95
N CYS A 6 -27.92 -47.88 32.32
CA CYS A 6 -26.83 -46.95 32.76
C CYS A 6 -26.61 -45.81 31.74
N VAL A 7 -26.98 -44.52 31.89
CA VAL A 7 -27.08 -43.51 33.00
C VAL A 7 -25.73 -43.29 33.70
N GLY A 8 -25.07 -42.11 33.77
CA GLY A 8 -25.27 -40.68 33.40
C GLY A 8 -23.91 -39.94 33.60
N PRO A 9 -23.76 -38.64 33.95
CA PRO A 9 -24.68 -37.47 33.90
C PRO A 9 -24.06 -36.11 33.38
N ALA A 10 -24.98 -35.17 33.04
CA ALA A 10 -25.04 -33.73 33.34
C ALA A 10 -23.95 -32.65 32.99
N GLY A 11 -24.43 -31.58 32.31
CA GLY A 11 -24.09 -30.14 32.50
C GLY A 11 -22.98 -29.58 31.59
N ARG A 12 -23.02 -28.38 30.98
CA ARG A 12 -23.78 -27.13 31.18
C ARG A 12 -23.81 -26.27 29.89
N THR A 13 -24.93 -25.56 29.74
CA THR A 13 -25.31 -24.32 29.03
C THR A 13 -24.27 -23.23 28.70
N ALA A 14 -24.50 -22.51 27.57
CA ALA A 14 -24.54 -21.02 27.36
C ALA A 14 -24.10 -20.63 25.92
N THR A 15 -24.98 -20.18 24.99
CA THR A 15 -25.41 -18.77 24.67
C THR A 15 -24.26 -17.84 24.23
N LEU A 16 -24.32 -16.89 23.27
CA LEU A 16 -25.27 -16.38 22.24
C LEU A 16 -24.55 -15.12 21.66
N SER A 17 -24.74 -14.76 20.37
CA SER A 17 -24.80 -13.35 19.85
C SER A 17 -23.49 -12.51 19.83
N THR A 18 -23.17 -11.52 18.98
CA THR A 18 -23.87 -10.58 18.04
C THR A 18 -22.74 -9.85 17.26
N MET A 19 -22.83 -9.64 15.93
CA MET A 19 -23.15 -8.38 15.20
C MET A 19 -22.10 -7.24 15.32
N GLU A 20 -21.52 -6.82 14.17
CA GLU A 20 -21.70 -5.48 13.51
C GLU A 20 -20.67 -4.45 14.05
N GLU A 21 -20.15 -3.42 13.38
CA GLU A 21 -20.37 -2.64 12.16
C GLU A 21 -19.10 -1.75 12.05
N ASP A 22 -18.41 -1.61 10.91
CA ASP A 22 -18.47 -0.50 9.93
C ASP A 22 -17.67 0.80 10.24
N TYR A 23 -17.40 1.53 9.14
CA TYR A 23 -16.79 2.88 9.01
C TYR A 23 -15.26 3.04 9.12
N LEU A 24 -14.58 3.97 8.41
CA LEU A 24 -14.68 4.62 7.10
C LEU A 24 -13.46 5.59 7.01
N SER A 25 -12.99 5.89 5.79
CA SER A 25 -12.20 7.09 5.41
C SER A 25 -10.77 7.23 5.96
N SER A 26 -9.77 7.77 5.26
CA SER A 26 -9.73 8.60 4.04
C SER A 26 -8.27 8.86 3.63
N ASN A 27 -8.04 9.00 2.31
CA ASN A 27 -7.02 9.78 1.60
C ASN A 27 -6.03 10.65 2.38
N ALA A 28 -4.77 10.70 1.94
CA ALA A 28 -4.23 11.90 1.28
C ALA A 28 -2.77 11.70 0.83
N ASN A 29 -2.60 11.99 -0.46
CA ASN A 29 -1.39 12.38 -1.18
C ASN A 29 -0.49 13.33 -0.35
N ASN A 30 0.84 13.13 -0.35
CA ASN A 30 1.74 14.27 -0.23
C ASN A 30 3.13 13.98 -0.80
N GLY A 31 3.52 14.77 -1.80
CA GLY A 31 4.92 14.91 -2.21
C GLY A 31 5.72 15.45 -1.03
N GLY A 32 6.48 14.56 -0.40
CA GLY A 32 7.33 14.88 0.74
C GLY A 32 8.78 15.05 0.30
N ASN A 33 9.38 16.14 0.75
CA ASN A 33 10.81 16.42 0.63
C ASN A 33 11.62 15.20 1.15
N PRO A 34 12.83 14.87 0.64
CA PRO A 34 13.60 13.71 1.10
C PRO A 34 13.86 13.68 2.62
N SER A 35 13.81 14.85 3.27
CA SER A 35 13.86 14.99 4.73
C SER A 35 12.61 14.43 5.44
N ASP A 36 11.42 14.64 4.87
CA ASP A 36 10.15 14.16 5.43
C ASP A 36 10.01 12.64 5.28
N ALA A 37 10.51 12.07 4.18
CA ALA A 37 10.53 10.62 4.00
C ALA A 37 11.43 9.92 5.03
N LEU A 38 12.56 10.54 5.37
CA LEU A 38 13.47 10.02 6.39
C LEU A 38 12.90 10.18 7.80
N GLU A 39 12.26 11.31 8.10
CA GLU A 39 11.56 11.55 9.38
C GLU A 39 10.38 10.58 9.55
N GLN A 40 9.57 10.37 8.51
CA GLN A 40 8.47 9.39 8.50
C GLN A 40 8.99 7.96 8.66
N ALA A 41 10.10 7.61 8.00
CA ALA A 41 10.72 6.30 8.19
C ALA A 41 11.24 6.12 9.63
N ARG A 42 11.79 7.18 10.24
CA ARG A 42 12.26 7.17 11.63
C ARG A 42 11.08 7.05 12.60
N GLN A 43 9.98 7.75 12.34
CA GLN A 43 8.73 7.65 13.10
C GLN A 43 8.08 6.27 12.97
N ARG A 44 8.07 5.67 11.78
CA ARG A 44 7.58 4.29 11.56
C ARG A 44 8.43 3.26 12.30
N LYS A 45 9.76 3.40 12.26
CA LYS A 45 10.67 2.52 13.02
C LYS A 45 10.48 2.68 14.53
N HIS A 46 10.29 3.91 15.01
CA HIS A 46 10.01 4.19 16.41
C HIS A 46 8.66 3.60 16.85
N ALA A 47 7.61 3.75 16.05
CA ALA A 47 6.29 3.15 16.30
C ALA A 47 6.34 1.61 16.35
N ALA A 48 7.04 0.97 15.39
CA ALA A 48 7.21 -0.48 15.38
C ALA A 48 8.06 -0.99 16.57
N MET A 49 9.03 -0.20 17.02
CA MET A 49 9.82 -0.50 18.22
C MET A 49 8.96 -0.44 19.48
N LEU A 50 8.11 0.59 19.61
CA LEU A 50 7.16 0.73 20.72
C LEU A 50 6.12 -0.39 20.72
N GLU A 51 5.61 -0.80 19.56
CA GLU A 51 4.67 -1.93 19.43
C GLU A 51 5.30 -3.27 19.87
N ARG A 52 6.58 -3.50 19.51
CA ARG A 52 7.33 -4.67 19.98
C ARG A 52 7.52 -4.67 21.50
N LEU A 53 7.73 -3.51 22.11
CA LEU A 53 7.86 -3.37 23.56
C LEU A 53 6.52 -3.62 24.27
N ALA A 54 5.41 -3.10 23.73
CA ALA A 54 4.07 -3.31 24.25
C ALA A 54 3.64 -4.79 24.18
N ASN A 55 3.85 -5.46 23.04
CA ASN A 55 3.50 -6.88 22.87
C ASN A 55 4.33 -7.81 23.77
N ARG A 56 5.60 -7.47 24.02
CA ARG A 56 6.47 -8.21 24.94
C ARG A 56 6.06 -8.07 26.41
N GLN A 57 5.36 -6.98 26.76
CA GLN A 57 4.82 -6.79 28.11
C GLN A 57 3.43 -7.39 28.27
N HIS A 58 2.59 -7.40 27.23
CA HIS A 58 1.30 -8.10 27.25
C HIS A 58 1.47 -9.61 27.48
N THR A 59 2.47 -10.21 26.84
CA THR A 59 2.84 -11.62 27.02
C THR A 59 3.40 -11.93 28.42
N ARG A 60 4.08 -10.97 29.06
CA ARG A 60 4.51 -11.09 30.47
C ARG A 60 3.34 -10.98 31.46
N ARG A 61 2.38 -10.08 31.22
CA ARG A 61 1.17 -9.93 32.06
C ARG A 61 0.24 -11.14 32.03
N SER A 62 0.21 -11.90 30.93
CA SER A 62 -0.55 -13.16 30.86
C SER A 62 0.14 -14.34 31.57
N ALA A 63 1.41 -14.21 31.98
CA ALA A 63 2.16 -15.25 32.68
C ALA A 63 2.30 -15.00 34.19
N GLU A 64 2.05 -13.78 34.67
CA GLU A 64 2.11 -13.40 36.09
C GLU A 64 0.71 -13.03 36.59
N SER A 65 -0.14 -14.03 36.81
CA SER A 65 -1.43 -13.89 37.51
C SER A 65 -1.45 -14.67 38.82
N ASP A 66 -0.36 -14.63 39.58
CA ASP A 66 -0.28 -15.06 40.98
C ASP A 66 0.88 -14.31 41.63
N ASP A 67 0.63 -13.11 42.15
CA ASP A 67 1.00 -12.69 43.51
C ASP A 67 0.70 -11.19 43.69
N SER A 68 0.25 -10.88 44.89
CA SER A 68 -0.28 -9.60 45.31
C SER A 68 0.81 -8.60 45.71
N SER A 69 0.41 -7.33 45.65
CA SER A 69 0.96 -6.20 46.39
C SER A 69 2.29 -5.60 45.92
N THR A 70 2.16 -4.35 45.50
CA THR A 70 3.12 -3.23 45.47
C THR A 70 3.43 -2.77 44.05
N SER A 71 2.69 -1.78 43.54
CA SER A 71 3.03 -1.12 42.28
C SER A 71 2.59 0.34 42.29
N PRO A 72 3.39 1.25 41.69
CA PRO A 72 3.22 2.70 41.77
C PRO A 72 1.92 3.12 41.12
N ALA A 73 1.42 4.33 41.43
CA ALA A 73 0.16 4.86 40.92
C ALA A 73 0.05 4.75 39.38
N PHE A 74 -0.52 3.64 38.90
CA PHE A 74 -0.80 3.43 37.49
C PHE A 74 -2.03 4.27 37.17
N GLU A 75 -1.85 5.25 36.30
CA GLU A 75 -2.96 5.99 35.72
C GLU A 75 -3.85 5.02 34.93
N SER A 76 -5.16 5.02 35.17
CA SER A 76 -6.08 4.16 34.42
C SER A 76 -6.18 4.65 32.98
N THR A 77 -6.43 3.75 32.02
CA THR A 77 -6.68 4.09 30.61
C THR A 77 -7.76 5.19 30.49
N SER A 78 -8.80 5.15 31.33
CA SER A 78 -9.85 6.16 31.37
C SER A 78 -9.37 7.55 31.84
N SER A 79 -8.49 7.62 32.83
CA SER A 79 -7.90 8.87 33.31
C SER A 79 -7.05 9.53 32.23
N PHE A 80 -6.21 8.72 31.55
CA PHE A 80 -5.44 9.19 30.41
C PHE A 80 -6.34 9.74 29.30
N LEU A 81 -7.37 9.00 28.89
CA LEU A 81 -8.25 9.42 27.80
C LEU A 81 -9.00 10.71 28.12
N THR A 82 -9.40 10.90 29.37
CA THR A 82 -10.04 12.14 29.83
C THR A 82 -9.07 13.31 29.69
N ARG A 83 -7.87 13.22 30.28
CA ARG A 83 -6.84 14.26 30.19
C ARG A 83 -6.39 14.55 28.76
N PHE A 84 -6.26 13.51 27.94
CA PHE A 84 -5.92 13.62 26.53
C PHE A 84 -7.00 14.39 25.76
N SER A 85 -8.27 14.05 25.98
CA SER A 85 -9.40 14.70 25.32
C SER A 85 -9.56 16.16 25.76
N ASP A 86 -9.37 16.47 27.04
CA ASP A 86 -9.43 17.84 27.57
C ASP A 86 -8.30 18.71 27.00
N SER A 87 -7.09 18.18 26.98
CA SER A 87 -5.93 18.86 26.41
C SER A 87 -6.09 19.07 24.90
N LYS A 88 -6.56 18.06 24.17
CA LYS A 88 -6.89 18.17 22.73
C LYS A 88 -7.91 19.28 22.48
N ARG A 89 -9.03 19.28 23.22
CA ARG A 89 -10.09 20.29 23.09
C ARG A 89 -9.58 21.70 23.39
N SER A 90 -8.72 21.84 24.40
CA SER A 90 -8.08 23.12 24.74
C SER A 90 -7.22 23.66 23.58
N ILE A 91 -6.40 22.79 22.98
CA ILE A 91 -5.55 23.16 21.83
C ILE A 91 -6.40 23.53 20.61
N GLU A 92 -7.45 22.76 20.30
CA GLU A 92 -8.38 23.07 19.21
C GLU A 92 -9.07 24.41 19.42
N ALA A 93 -9.47 24.73 20.66
CA ALA A 93 -10.05 26.02 21.01
C ALA A 93 -9.06 27.18 20.83
N GLN A 94 -7.79 26.99 21.22
CA GLN A 94 -6.74 28.01 21.00
C GLN A 94 -6.48 28.24 19.52
N ILE A 95 -6.40 27.18 18.71
CA ILE A 95 -6.26 27.28 17.25
C ILE A 95 -7.46 28.03 16.64
N ALA A 96 -8.68 27.72 17.07
CA ALA A 96 -9.89 28.40 16.59
C ALA A 96 -9.92 29.88 16.98
N GLN A 97 -9.50 30.22 18.20
CA GLN A 97 -9.38 31.62 18.65
C GLN A 97 -8.36 32.38 17.81
N SER A 98 -7.20 31.79 17.52
CA SER A 98 -6.17 32.41 16.66
C SER A 98 -6.64 32.63 15.22
N ARG A 99 -7.65 31.89 14.73
CA ARG A 99 -8.27 32.13 13.40
C ARG A 99 -9.26 33.29 13.39
N LEU A 100 -9.87 33.61 14.53
CA LEU A 100 -10.92 34.63 14.63
C LEU A 100 -10.40 36.02 15.02
N THR A 101 -9.15 36.14 15.47
CA THR A 101 -8.53 37.42 15.85
C THR A 101 -8.28 38.29 14.61
N PRO A 102 -8.94 39.46 14.47
CA PRO A 102 -8.72 40.36 13.35
C PRO A 102 -7.33 41.00 13.37
N MET A 103 -6.90 41.48 12.20
CA MET A 103 -5.53 41.77 11.81
C MET A 103 -5.04 43.21 12.14
N PRO A 104 -4.80 43.60 13.42
CA PRO A 104 -3.80 44.62 13.68
C PRO A 104 -2.73 44.26 14.75
N GLU A 105 -2.84 43.14 15.48
CA GLU A 105 -1.88 42.82 16.55
C GLU A 105 -0.82 41.78 16.13
N THR A 106 0.03 42.16 15.16
CA THR A 106 1.15 41.33 14.67
C THR A 106 2.21 40.98 15.75
N THR A 107 2.11 41.54 16.96
CA THR A 107 3.07 41.34 18.05
C THR A 107 2.72 40.16 18.96
N GLN A 108 1.43 39.79 19.08
CA GLN A 108 0.99 38.68 19.95
C GLN A 108 0.82 37.34 19.22
N LEU A 109 0.84 37.34 17.88
CA LEU A 109 0.63 36.12 17.09
C LEU A 109 1.74 35.09 17.27
N LYS A 110 3.01 35.50 17.25
CA LYS A 110 4.16 34.59 17.44
C LYS A 110 4.16 33.89 18.82
N PRO A 111 4.04 34.61 19.95
CA PRO A 111 4.01 33.95 21.26
C PRO A 111 2.79 33.04 21.45
N GLN A 112 1.66 33.33 20.80
CA GLN A 112 0.50 32.44 20.80
C GLN A 112 0.76 31.15 20.01
N LEU A 113 1.40 31.23 18.83
CA LEU A 113 1.79 30.04 18.07
C LEU A 113 2.79 29.17 18.83
N ASP A 114 3.77 29.81 19.49
CA ASP A 114 4.76 29.11 20.31
C ASP A 114 4.10 28.42 21.53
N ALA A 115 3.09 29.06 22.15
CA ALA A 115 2.33 28.48 23.25
C ALA A 115 1.47 27.27 22.81
N ILE A 116 0.85 27.33 21.63
CA ILE A 116 0.11 26.21 21.04
C ILE A 116 1.07 25.06 20.71
N SER A 117 2.23 25.36 20.12
CA SER A 117 3.28 24.37 19.82
C SER A 117 3.79 23.67 21.09
N ALA A 118 4.02 24.42 22.17
CA ALA A 118 4.41 23.88 23.47
C ALA A 118 3.32 22.97 24.05
N SER A 119 2.04 23.33 23.90
CA SER A 119 0.91 22.54 24.36
C SER A 119 0.78 21.21 23.60
N ILE A 120 0.97 21.24 22.27
CA ILE A 120 1.02 20.02 21.43
C ILE A 120 2.19 19.12 21.84
N SER A 121 3.35 19.70 22.14
CA SER A 121 4.54 18.95 22.58
C SER A 121 4.32 18.29 23.95
N SER A 122 3.64 18.97 24.88
CA SER A 122 3.22 18.39 26.16
C SER A 122 2.20 17.25 25.97
N LEU A 123 1.27 17.38 25.03
CA LEU A 123 0.32 16.32 24.71
C LEU A 123 1.02 15.09 24.12
N GLU A 124 2.01 15.29 23.24
CA GLU A 124 2.84 14.20 22.69
C GLU A 124 3.65 13.48 23.79
N LYS A 125 4.21 14.25 24.72
CA LYS A 125 4.91 13.71 25.90
C LYS A 125 3.98 12.87 26.77
N LEU A 126 2.75 13.33 27.00
CA LEU A 126 1.73 12.59 27.76
C LEU A 126 1.42 11.24 27.08
N VAL A 127 1.29 11.20 25.75
CA VAL A 127 1.09 9.95 25.00
C VAL A 127 2.31 9.03 25.15
N ALA A 128 3.53 9.55 25.04
CA ALA A 128 4.74 8.76 25.18
C ALA A 128 4.88 8.15 26.60
N GLU A 129 4.64 8.95 27.64
CA GLU A 129 4.71 8.52 29.04
C GLU A 129 3.67 7.47 29.40
N ASN A 130 2.49 7.50 28.78
CA ASN A 130 1.40 6.57 29.08
C ASN A 130 1.30 5.40 28.08
N SER A 131 2.07 5.44 26.99
CA SER A 131 2.01 4.44 25.90
C SER A 131 2.19 2.98 26.35
N TYR A 132 2.86 2.75 27.48
CA TYR A 132 3.18 1.41 27.98
C TYR A 132 1.97 0.63 28.53
N PHE A 133 0.88 1.31 28.93
CA PHE A 133 -0.33 0.64 29.45
C PHE A 133 -1.58 0.86 28.58
N LEU A 134 -1.45 1.64 27.51
CA LEU A 134 -2.57 1.93 26.61
C LEU A 134 -2.74 0.83 25.55
N PRO A 135 -3.99 0.44 25.22
CA PRO A 135 -4.26 -0.42 24.08
C PRO A 135 -3.69 0.17 22.79
N SER A 136 -3.27 -0.69 21.85
CA SER A 136 -2.66 -0.25 20.58
C SER A 136 -3.56 0.69 19.77
N TYR A 137 -4.88 0.51 19.87
CA TYR A 137 -5.85 1.41 19.25
C TYR A 137 -5.76 2.83 19.83
N GLU A 138 -5.74 2.96 21.16
CA GLU A 138 -5.66 4.26 21.84
C GLU A 138 -4.34 4.97 21.55
N VAL A 139 -3.22 4.25 21.55
CA VAL A 139 -1.91 4.82 21.17
C VAL A 139 -1.93 5.37 19.75
N ARG A 140 -2.45 4.59 18.78
CA ARG A 140 -2.54 5.04 17.38
C ARG A 140 -3.49 6.22 17.22
N SER A 141 -4.65 6.19 17.86
CA SER A 141 -5.64 7.27 17.84
C SER A 141 -5.07 8.57 18.42
N SER A 142 -4.41 8.50 19.58
CA SER A 142 -3.77 9.65 20.22
C SER A 142 -2.63 10.23 19.39
N LEU A 143 -1.76 9.40 18.81
CA LEU A 143 -0.67 9.87 17.93
C LEU A 143 -1.21 10.51 16.64
N LYS A 144 -2.26 9.94 16.05
CA LYS A 144 -2.93 10.54 14.90
C LYS A 144 -3.50 11.92 15.25
N ALA A 145 -4.19 12.04 16.38
CA ALA A 145 -4.74 13.33 16.83
C ALA A 145 -3.63 14.39 17.08
N VAL A 146 -2.49 14.01 17.65
CA VAL A 146 -1.33 14.91 17.79
C VAL A 146 -0.79 15.36 16.42
N SER A 147 -0.71 14.46 15.45
CA SER A 147 -0.30 14.80 14.08
C SER A 147 -1.27 15.77 13.40
N ASP A 148 -2.56 15.53 13.53
CA ASP A 148 -3.61 16.38 12.94
C ASP A 148 -3.58 17.80 13.57
N LEU A 149 -3.28 17.92 14.87
CA LEU A 149 -3.06 19.20 15.55
C LEU A 149 -1.81 19.93 15.05
N LYS A 150 -0.69 19.22 14.84
CA LYS A 150 0.55 19.81 14.27
C LYS A 150 0.29 20.37 12.87
N GLN A 151 -0.43 19.62 12.02
CA GLN A 151 -0.81 20.09 10.69
C GLN A 151 -1.72 21.32 10.73
N SER A 152 -2.66 21.36 11.69
CA SER A 152 -3.55 22.50 11.89
C SER A 152 -2.78 23.77 12.31
N LEU A 153 -1.76 23.63 13.17
CA LEU A 153 -0.87 24.73 13.53
C LEU A 153 -0.04 25.24 12.36
N GLU A 154 0.48 24.33 11.51
CA GLU A 154 1.26 24.71 10.32
C GLU A 154 0.41 25.44 9.26
N SER A 155 -0.85 25.02 9.09
CA SER A 155 -1.78 25.76 8.21
C SER A 155 -2.01 27.19 8.73
N LEU A 156 -2.17 27.34 10.04
CA LEU A 156 -2.43 28.62 10.68
C LEU A 156 -1.18 29.51 10.70
N SER A 157 0.02 28.94 10.85
CA SER A 157 1.29 29.67 10.75
C SER A 157 1.52 30.18 9.32
N ALA A 158 1.16 29.39 8.31
CA ALA A 158 1.26 29.76 6.89
C ALA A 158 0.30 30.91 6.52
N ASP A 159 -0.90 30.94 7.10
CA ASP A 159 -1.90 31.98 6.85
C ASP A 159 -1.57 33.31 7.57
N LEU A 160 -0.96 33.25 8.77
CA LEU A 160 -0.71 34.42 9.62
C LEU A 160 0.68 35.06 9.44
N VAL A 161 1.65 34.39 8.82
CA VAL A 161 3.00 34.94 8.58
C VAL A 161 3.16 35.31 7.10
N PRO A 162 3.13 36.61 6.74
CA PRO A 162 3.32 37.03 5.36
C PRO A 162 4.73 36.65 4.88
N LYS A 163 4.83 35.69 3.96
CA LYS A 163 6.09 35.35 3.30
C LYS A 163 6.56 36.57 2.50
N LYS A 164 7.54 37.31 3.04
CA LYS A 164 8.28 38.37 2.32
C LYS A 164 8.83 37.78 1.03
N LYS A 165 8.20 38.08 -0.11
CA LYS A 165 8.81 37.82 -1.41
C LYS A 165 9.97 38.80 -1.59
N PHE A 166 11.18 38.24 -1.65
CA PHE A 166 12.37 38.90 -2.16
C PHE A 166 12.02 39.72 -3.42
N SER A 167 12.07 41.05 -3.34
CA SER A 167 11.95 41.92 -4.52
C SER A 167 13.35 42.32 -4.97
N PHE A 168 13.84 41.74 -6.06
CA PHE A 168 14.97 42.30 -6.78
C PHE A 168 14.53 43.61 -7.44
N LYS A 169 15.14 44.72 -7.04
CA LYS A 169 14.83 46.07 -7.52
C LYS A 169 15.76 46.41 -8.68
N ASN A 170 15.27 46.37 -9.91
CA ASN A 170 15.98 46.93 -11.07
C ASN A 170 15.39 48.30 -11.46
N LYS A 171 16.27 49.30 -11.59
CA LYS A 171 16.01 50.63 -12.15
C LYS A 171 15.82 50.54 -13.68
N ALA A 172 14.88 51.30 -14.21
CA ALA A 172 14.64 51.51 -15.65
C ALA A 172 15.21 52.90 -16.10
N PRO A 173 15.01 53.37 -17.35
CA PRO A 173 15.63 52.94 -18.62
C PRO A 173 16.15 54.13 -19.48
N LYS A 174 16.91 53.90 -20.58
CA LYS A 174 16.92 54.79 -21.78
C LYS A 174 17.27 54.07 -23.11
N LYS A 175 16.31 54.14 -24.04
CA LYS A 175 16.29 54.28 -25.52
C LYS A 175 16.95 53.26 -26.48
N ASP A 176 16.06 52.46 -27.13
CA ASP A 176 15.76 52.25 -28.57
C ASP A 176 16.86 52.08 -29.66
N PRO A 177 16.56 51.46 -30.83
CA PRO A 177 15.61 50.36 -31.13
C PRO A 177 16.17 49.26 -32.06
N ALA A 178 15.39 48.18 -32.19
CA ALA A 178 15.09 47.41 -33.42
C ALA A 178 15.41 45.89 -33.43
N LEU A 179 14.39 45.17 -33.92
CA LEU A 179 14.34 43.85 -34.56
C LEU A 179 14.01 42.61 -33.71
N ASP A 180 12.75 42.21 -33.88
CA ASP A 180 12.22 40.86 -34.11
C ASP A 180 12.41 39.75 -33.05
N SER A 181 11.34 39.49 -32.31
CA SER A 181 10.75 38.14 -32.22
C SER A 181 9.36 38.21 -31.61
N ASN A 182 8.37 37.84 -32.43
CA ASN A 182 6.97 37.78 -32.05
C ASN A 182 6.74 36.60 -31.07
N ARG A 183 6.41 36.92 -29.81
CA ARG A 183 5.79 36.01 -28.84
C ARG A 183 4.38 36.53 -28.57
N GLU A 184 3.38 35.81 -29.04
CA GLU A 184 2.01 35.97 -28.58
C GLU A 184 1.69 35.07 -27.38
N LYS A 185 0.76 35.59 -26.59
CA LYS A 185 0.31 35.17 -25.26
C LYS A 185 -0.82 34.13 -25.35
N LYS A 186 -0.92 33.29 -24.30
CA LYS A 186 -2.11 32.92 -23.48
C LYS A 186 -3.48 32.93 -24.21
N GLU A 187 -4.39 31.96 -24.11
CA GLU A 187 -4.77 31.05 -23.01
C GLU A 187 -6.09 30.40 -23.47
N THR A 188 -6.25 29.07 -23.41
CA THR A 188 -7.46 28.43 -22.84
C THR A 188 -7.31 26.92 -22.74
N GLU A 189 -7.94 26.43 -21.67
CA GLU A 189 -7.96 25.10 -21.09
C GLU A 189 -8.58 24.04 -21.98
N ILE A 190 -7.99 22.83 -22.03
CA ILE A 190 -8.71 21.56 -21.92
C ILE A 190 -7.81 20.59 -21.12
N VAL A 191 -8.34 20.14 -19.98
CA VAL A 191 -7.75 19.18 -19.04
C VAL A 191 -7.39 17.87 -19.76
N LYS A 192 -6.10 17.49 -19.74
CA LYS A 192 -5.60 16.18 -20.17
C LYS A 192 -5.19 15.38 -18.92
N PRO A 193 -5.50 14.08 -18.84
CA PRO A 193 -5.32 13.30 -17.62
C PRO A 193 -3.84 13.09 -17.32
N GLU A 194 -3.52 13.15 -16.02
CA GLU A 194 -2.19 12.93 -15.45
C GLU A 194 -1.66 11.56 -15.89
N LYS A 195 -0.64 11.58 -16.75
CA LYS A 195 0.20 10.41 -17.01
C LYS A 195 1.06 10.17 -15.76
N MET A 196 0.71 9.17 -14.96
CA MET A 196 1.74 8.40 -14.26
C MET A 196 2.60 7.77 -15.36
N SER A 197 3.71 8.42 -15.70
CA SER A 197 4.69 7.84 -16.61
C SER A 197 5.55 6.87 -15.80
N TYR A 198 5.12 5.63 -15.68
CA TYR A 198 6.06 4.54 -15.49
C TYR A 198 6.98 4.56 -16.71
N THR A 199 8.24 4.99 -16.52
CA THR A 199 9.26 4.85 -17.56
C THR A 199 9.54 3.37 -17.66
N VAL A 200 8.90 2.73 -18.63
CA VAL A 200 9.20 1.35 -18.96
C VAL A 200 10.69 1.28 -19.27
N PRO A 201 11.49 0.47 -18.55
CA PRO A 201 12.91 0.31 -18.84
C PRO A 201 13.08 -0.09 -20.31
N ASP A 202 14.19 0.34 -20.92
CA ASP A 202 14.59 -0.09 -22.27
C ASP A 202 15.13 -1.53 -22.21
N SER A 203 14.26 -2.44 -21.76
CA SER A 203 14.53 -3.87 -21.63
C SER A 203 13.88 -4.64 -22.78
N PRO A 204 14.47 -5.79 -23.15
CA PRO A 204 13.92 -6.69 -24.15
C PRO A 204 12.46 -7.03 -23.84
N GLY A 205 11.60 -7.05 -24.85
CA GLY A 205 10.19 -7.18 -24.58
C GLY A 205 9.26 -7.10 -25.77
N PHE A 206 8.04 -7.61 -25.57
CA PHE A 206 6.95 -7.48 -26.54
C PHE A 206 6.21 -6.16 -26.34
N ARG A 207 6.05 -5.40 -27.42
CA ARG A 207 5.43 -4.07 -27.38
C ARG A 207 4.48 -3.86 -28.55
N ASN A 208 3.36 -3.18 -28.31
CA ASN A 208 2.45 -2.69 -29.37
C ASN A 208 1.97 -3.79 -30.34
N LYS A 209 1.62 -4.98 -29.84
CA LYS A 209 1.04 -6.06 -30.66
C LYS A 209 -0.44 -6.24 -30.36
N THR A 210 -1.20 -6.66 -31.37
CA THR A 210 -2.64 -6.88 -31.22
C THR A 210 -3.05 -8.16 -31.92
N ARG A 211 -3.82 -9.04 -31.25
CA ARG A 211 -4.29 -10.32 -31.81
C ARG A 211 -3.19 -11.22 -32.36
N GLU A 212 -2.02 -11.20 -31.71
CA GLU A 212 -0.87 -12.03 -32.06
C GLU A 212 -0.60 -13.08 -30.97
N VAL A 213 -0.02 -14.21 -31.39
CA VAL A 213 0.55 -15.21 -30.48
C VAL A 213 2.06 -14.98 -30.44
N LEU A 214 2.58 -14.64 -29.27
CA LEU A 214 3.98 -14.29 -29.06
C LEU A 214 4.64 -15.37 -28.21
N VAL A 215 5.72 -15.95 -28.70
CA VAL A 215 6.45 -17.00 -27.99
C VAL A 215 7.87 -16.52 -27.76
N MET A 216 8.32 -16.53 -26.50
CA MET A 216 9.69 -16.24 -26.13
C MET A 216 10.26 -17.45 -25.39
N LYS A 217 11.45 -17.88 -25.79
CA LYS A 217 12.21 -18.95 -25.14
C LYS A 217 13.48 -18.36 -24.55
N PHE A 218 13.66 -18.50 -23.25
CA PHE A 218 14.83 -18.03 -22.55
C PHE A 218 15.87 -19.14 -22.48
N SER A 219 16.91 -19.04 -23.31
CA SER A 219 18.05 -19.95 -23.29
C SER A 219 19.10 -19.47 -22.27
N GLY A 220 18.94 -19.88 -21.01
CA GLY A 220 19.89 -19.57 -19.93
C GLY A 220 19.48 -18.40 -19.03
N SER A 221 20.18 -18.24 -17.91
CA SER A 221 19.90 -17.27 -16.82
C SER A 221 20.30 -15.81 -17.15
N GLU A 222 20.58 -15.49 -18.41
CA GLU A 222 21.19 -14.20 -18.83
C GLU A 222 20.16 -13.07 -18.99
N ILE A 223 18.88 -13.38 -19.08
CA ILE A 223 17.84 -12.36 -19.29
C ILE A 223 17.45 -11.77 -17.94
N GLY A 224 18.03 -10.60 -17.67
CA GLY A 224 17.78 -9.83 -16.47
C GLY A 224 16.32 -9.40 -16.36
N GLU A 225 15.83 -8.67 -17.33
CA GLU A 225 14.51 -8.05 -17.25
C GLU A 225 13.80 -8.22 -18.58
N PHE A 226 12.53 -8.63 -18.53
CA PHE A 226 11.68 -8.73 -19.71
C PHE A 226 10.45 -7.86 -19.53
N THR A 227 10.03 -7.16 -20.60
CA THR A 227 8.85 -6.31 -20.55
C THR A 227 7.79 -6.76 -21.55
N ILE A 228 6.53 -6.81 -21.11
CA ILE A 228 5.37 -6.95 -21.99
C ILE A 228 4.56 -5.67 -21.85
N SER A 229 4.46 -4.88 -22.92
CA SER A 229 3.67 -3.65 -22.89
C SER A 229 2.75 -3.47 -24.08
N ASP A 230 1.66 -2.74 -23.88
CA ASP A 230 0.78 -2.28 -24.96
C ASP A 230 0.26 -3.43 -25.84
N LEU A 231 -0.24 -4.50 -25.21
CA LEU A 231 -0.84 -5.63 -25.92
C LEU A 231 -2.35 -5.62 -25.80
N ASP A 232 -3.04 -5.93 -26.90
CA ASP A 232 -4.50 -6.12 -26.92
C ASP A 232 -4.87 -7.45 -27.59
N SER A 233 -5.61 -8.28 -26.88
CA SER A 233 -6.15 -9.55 -27.38
C SER A 233 -5.06 -10.52 -27.84
N CYS A 234 -3.89 -10.48 -27.22
CA CYS A 234 -2.73 -11.32 -27.55
C CYS A 234 -2.61 -12.52 -26.62
N GLU A 235 -1.94 -13.56 -27.12
CA GLU A 235 -1.49 -14.69 -26.29
C GLU A 235 0.03 -14.68 -26.20
N VAL A 236 0.58 -14.66 -25.00
CA VAL A 236 2.02 -14.63 -24.76
C VAL A 236 2.44 -15.91 -24.04
N ARG A 237 3.45 -16.59 -24.58
CA ARG A 237 4.03 -17.82 -24.02
C ARG A 237 5.50 -17.58 -23.74
N LEU A 238 5.87 -17.58 -22.47
CA LEU A 238 7.24 -17.42 -22.01
C LEU A 238 7.75 -18.76 -21.47
N ILE A 239 8.77 -19.32 -22.11
CA ILE A 239 9.36 -20.61 -21.75
C ILE A 239 10.75 -20.35 -21.17
N GLY A 240 11.03 -20.84 -19.97
CA GLY A 240 12.30 -20.65 -19.27
C GLY A 240 12.21 -19.71 -18.07
N CYS A 241 13.36 -19.29 -17.57
CA CYS A 241 13.51 -18.46 -16.37
C CYS A 241 13.85 -17.00 -16.72
N VAL A 242 13.26 -16.05 -15.99
CA VAL A 242 13.59 -14.61 -16.09
C VAL A 242 13.87 -14.06 -14.70
N ARG A 243 14.74 -13.05 -14.55
CA ARG A 243 14.97 -12.44 -13.23
C ARG A 243 13.82 -11.51 -12.81
N ALA A 244 13.33 -10.65 -13.70
CA ALA A 244 12.16 -9.80 -13.45
C ALA A 244 11.27 -9.65 -14.68
N LEU A 245 9.95 -9.57 -14.46
CA LEU A 245 8.96 -9.32 -15.52
C LEU A 245 8.16 -8.06 -15.22
N PHE A 246 8.09 -7.17 -16.21
CA PHE A 246 7.25 -5.98 -16.17
C PHE A 246 6.11 -6.11 -17.18
N VAL A 247 4.88 -5.99 -16.71
CA VAL A 247 3.67 -6.13 -17.52
C VAL A 247 2.89 -4.83 -17.43
N HIS A 248 2.71 -4.13 -18.56
CA HIS A 248 2.19 -2.77 -18.56
C HIS A 248 1.18 -2.52 -19.69
N ARG A 249 -0.05 -2.06 -19.39
CA ARG A 249 -1.10 -1.78 -20.41
C ARG A 249 -1.43 -3.00 -21.26
N LEU A 250 -1.97 -4.04 -20.64
CA LEU A 250 -2.48 -5.23 -21.35
C LEU A 250 -4.01 -5.28 -21.28
N ARG A 251 -4.66 -5.63 -22.39
CA ARG A 251 -6.12 -5.79 -22.47
C ARG A 251 -6.51 -7.09 -23.13
N ASN A 252 -7.40 -7.86 -22.51
CA ASN A 252 -7.92 -9.12 -23.06
C ASN A 252 -6.82 -10.13 -23.45
N CYS A 253 -5.67 -10.07 -22.79
CA CYS A 253 -4.50 -10.89 -23.12
C CYS A 253 -4.43 -12.13 -22.23
N ARG A 254 -3.82 -13.19 -22.77
CA ARG A 254 -3.49 -14.41 -22.03
C ARG A 254 -1.98 -14.54 -21.96
N VAL A 255 -1.41 -14.57 -20.78
CA VAL A 255 0.04 -14.64 -20.58
C VAL A 255 0.37 -15.87 -19.76
N TYR A 256 1.10 -16.79 -20.37
CA TYR A 256 1.55 -18.04 -19.79
C TYR A 256 3.07 -17.99 -19.67
N GLY A 257 3.59 -18.08 -18.46
CA GLY A 257 5.01 -17.92 -18.22
C GLY A 257 5.61 -18.94 -17.28
N GLY A 258 6.84 -19.32 -17.60
CA GLY A 258 7.76 -19.96 -16.67
C GLY A 258 8.07 -19.10 -15.44
N PRO A 259 8.87 -19.64 -14.51
CA PRO A 259 9.13 -19.00 -13.23
C PRO A 259 10.02 -17.76 -13.35
N VAL A 260 9.67 -16.75 -12.57
CA VAL A 260 10.39 -15.47 -12.46
C VAL A 260 11.11 -15.42 -11.11
N MET A 261 12.43 -15.34 -11.14
CA MET A 261 13.30 -15.48 -9.97
C MET A 261 13.00 -14.46 -8.87
N ASN A 262 12.79 -13.19 -9.23
CA ASN A 262 12.63 -12.12 -8.24
C ASN A 262 11.18 -11.67 -8.17
N SER A 263 10.77 -10.78 -9.07
CA SER A 263 9.49 -10.10 -8.96
C SER A 263 8.80 -9.92 -10.29
N ILE A 264 7.47 -9.91 -10.24
CA ILE A 264 6.60 -9.51 -11.34
C ILE A 264 5.84 -8.25 -10.92
N LEU A 265 5.82 -7.26 -11.81
CA LEU A 265 5.00 -6.07 -11.68
C LEU A 265 3.93 -6.07 -12.77
N PHE A 266 2.67 -5.99 -12.38
CA PHE A 266 1.54 -5.75 -13.26
C PHE A 266 1.05 -4.31 -13.08
N GLU A 267 0.90 -3.59 -14.19
CA GLU A 267 0.39 -2.22 -14.21
C GLU A 267 -0.64 -2.06 -15.33
N GLN A 268 -1.81 -1.54 -14.99
CA GLN A 268 -2.89 -1.24 -15.96
C GLN A 268 -3.27 -2.45 -16.81
N VAL A 269 -3.73 -3.54 -16.18
CA VAL A 269 -4.17 -4.76 -16.87
C VAL A 269 -5.68 -4.95 -16.76
N GLU A 270 -6.34 -5.33 -17.85
CA GLU A 270 -7.80 -5.42 -17.90
C GLU A 270 -8.28 -6.63 -18.72
N GLY A 271 -9.17 -7.44 -18.14
CA GLY A 271 -9.74 -8.60 -18.86
C GLY A 271 -8.72 -9.70 -19.18
N CYS A 272 -7.62 -9.76 -18.45
CA CYS A 272 -6.50 -10.64 -18.77
C CYS A 272 -6.51 -11.94 -17.96
N VAL A 273 -5.76 -12.93 -18.45
CA VAL A 273 -5.46 -14.16 -17.71
C VAL A 273 -3.94 -14.33 -17.62
N PHE A 274 -3.42 -14.46 -16.41
CA PHE A 274 -1.99 -14.65 -16.14
C PHE A 274 -1.76 -15.99 -15.47
N VAL A 275 -0.84 -16.81 -15.98
CA VAL A 275 -0.39 -18.04 -15.33
C VAL A 275 1.12 -17.97 -15.14
N MET A 276 1.53 -17.70 -13.90
CA MET A 276 2.90 -17.26 -13.61
C MET A 276 3.36 -17.70 -12.22
N ALA A 277 4.68 -17.91 -12.08
CA ALA A 277 5.31 -18.19 -10.80
C ALA A 277 6.38 -17.15 -10.48
N SER A 278 6.44 -16.63 -9.25
CA SER A 278 7.49 -15.69 -8.85
C SER A 278 7.71 -15.63 -7.35
N HIS A 279 8.78 -15.00 -6.86
CA HIS A 279 8.93 -14.81 -5.41
C HIS A 279 7.99 -13.72 -4.90
N GLN A 280 7.88 -12.62 -5.64
CA GLN A 280 7.11 -11.44 -5.27
C GLN A 280 6.23 -10.97 -6.43
N ILE A 281 4.97 -10.66 -6.17
CA ILE A 281 4.04 -10.16 -7.18
C ILE A 281 3.39 -8.88 -6.69
N ARG A 282 3.47 -7.82 -7.50
CA ARG A 282 2.81 -6.53 -7.27
C ARG A 282 1.89 -6.22 -8.42
N ILE A 283 0.65 -5.85 -8.10
CA ILE A 283 -0.42 -5.61 -9.08
C ILE A 283 -0.99 -4.22 -8.80
N HIS A 284 -0.88 -3.34 -9.79
CA HIS A 284 -1.39 -1.98 -9.73
C HIS A 284 -2.39 -1.77 -10.88
N HIS A 285 -3.55 -1.19 -10.57
CA HIS A 285 -4.58 -0.88 -11.57
C HIS A 285 -5.06 -2.08 -12.41
N ALA A 286 -5.31 -3.22 -11.78
CA ALA A 286 -5.88 -4.39 -12.46
C ALA A 286 -7.41 -4.43 -12.39
N LYS A 287 -8.07 -4.81 -13.48
CA LYS A 287 -9.54 -4.91 -13.57
C LYS A 287 -9.98 -6.22 -14.20
N ALA A 288 -10.96 -6.89 -13.58
CA ALA A 288 -11.60 -8.10 -14.13
C ALA A 288 -10.58 -9.11 -14.70
N THR A 289 -9.55 -9.42 -13.92
CA THR A 289 -8.36 -10.16 -14.37
C THR A 289 -8.12 -11.36 -13.47
N ASP A 290 -7.76 -12.49 -14.07
CA ASP A 290 -7.53 -13.76 -13.39
C ASP A 290 -6.03 -14.06 -13.30
N PHE A 291 -5.58 -14.38 -12.10
CA PHE A 291 -4.18 -14.68 -11.79
C PHE A 291 -4.04 -16.10 -11.23
N TYR A 292 -3.40 -16.98 -12.00
CA TYR A 292 -3.02 -18.32 -11.60
C TYR A 292 -1.57 -18.29 -11.15
N LEU A 293 -1.35 -18.24 -9.84
CA LEU A 293 -0.07 -17.87 -9.27
C LEU A 293 0.54 -19.01 -8.46
N ARG A 294 1.87 -19.09 -8.53
CA ARG A 294 2.70 -19.75 -7.51
C ARG A 294 3.66 -18.71 -6.96
N VAL A 295 3.57 -18.42 -5.67
CA VAL A 295 4.33 -17.34 -5.04
C VAL A 295 5.04 -17.75 -3.76
N ARG A 296 6.19 -17.15 -3.46
CA ARG A 296 6.86 -17.32 -2.15
C ARG A 296 6.35 -16.34 -1.11
N SER A 297 6.02 -15.10 -1.48
CA SER A 297 5.37 -14.12 -0.61
C SER A 297 3.90 -13.91 -0.98
N ARG A 298 3.18 -13.22 -0.11
CA ARG A 298 1.82 -12.74 -0.41
C ARG A 298 1.84 -11.79 -1.62
N PRO A 299 0.95 -11.95 -2.62
CA PRO A 299 0.77 -10.96 -3.66
C PRO A 299 0.24 -9.66 -3.08
N ILE A 300 0.68 -8.54 -3.65
CA ILE A 300 0.25 -7.21 -3.24
C ILE A 300 -0.61 -6.61 -4.36
N ILE A 301 -1.79 -6.10 -4.01
CA ILE A 301 -2.65 -5.36 -4.93
C ILE A 301 -2.83 -3.91 -4.50
N GLU A 302 -2.94 -3.00 -5.47
CA GLU A 302 -3.27 -1.59 -5.30
C GLU A 302 -4.20 -1.12 -6.42
N ASP A 303 -5.18 -0.27 -6.10
CA ASP A 303 -6.12 0.35 -7.05
C ASP A 303 -6.73 -0.64 -8.08
N SER A 304 -6.96 -1.87 -7.63
CA SER A 304 -7.44 -2.98 -8.46
C SER A 304 -8.86 -3.37 -8.08
N SER A 305 -9.63 -3.95 -9.01
CA SER A 305 -11.04 -4.32 -8.77
C SER A 305 -11.44 -5.56 -9.57
N GLY A 306 -12.16 -6.49 -8.94
CA GLY A 306 -12.58 -7.73 -9.58
C GLY A 306 -11.42 -8.62 -10.02
N VAL A 307 -10.32 -8.62 -9.27
CA VAL A 307 -9.20 -9.54 -9.54
C VAL A 307 -9.43 -10.87 -8.85
N ARG A 308 -9.08 -11.97 -9.51
CA ARG A 308 -9.33 -13.33 -8.99
C ARG A 308 -8.04 -14.14 -8.96
N PHE A 309 -7.85 -14.92 -7.90
CA PHE A 309 -6.62 -15.68 -7.68
C PHE A 309 -6.88 -17.19 -7.65
N ALA A 310 -6.00 -17.94 -8.29
CA ALA A 310 -6.07 -19.39 -8.46
C ALA A 310 -4.67 -20.02 -8.32
N PRO A 311 -4.57 -21.33 -8.04
CA PRO A 311 -3.29 -22.02 -8.02
C PRO A 311 -2.69 -22.11 -9.43
N TYR A 312 -1.35 -22.07 -9.49
CA TYR A 312 -0.60 -22.24 -10.74
C TYR A 312 -0.90 -23.56 -11.44
N CYS A 313 -1.14 -23.52 -12.76
CA CYS A 313 -1.57 -24.67 -13.56
C CYS A 313 -0.82 -24.83 -14.90
N LEU A 314 0.39 -24.28 -15.03
CA LEU A 314 1.19 -24.38 -16.26
C LEU A 314 2.09 -25.62 -16.27
N ARG A 315 2.23 -26.22 -17.47
CA ARG A 315 3.16 -27.29 -17.77
C ARG A 315 3.86 -27.00 -19.10
N TYR A 316 5.17 -27.27 -19.16
CA TYR A 316 5.94 -27.35 -20.40
C TYR A 316 7.20 -28.19 -20.19
N GLU A 317 7.90 -28.51 -21.26
CA GLU A 317 9.14 -29.28 -21.21
C GLU A 317 10.25 -28.52 -20.48
N GLY A 318 10.68 -29.00 -19.31
CA GLY A 318 11.72 -28.36 -18.50
C GLY A 318 11.22 -27.52 -17.33
N ILE A 319 9.89 -27.30 -17.18
CA ILE A 319 9.32 -26.48 -16.09
C ILE A 319 9.79 -26.88 -14.69
N HIS A 320 10.00 -28.18 -14.44
CA HIS A 320 10.44 -28.65 -13.13
C HIS A 320 11.86 -28.16 -12.79
N LYS A 321 12.76 -28.19 -13.77
CA LYS A 321 14.14 -27.70 -13.63
C LYS A 321 14.13 -26.19 -13.43
N ASP A 322 13.33 -25.48 -14.22
CA ASP A 322 13.19 -24.02 -14.13
C ASP A 322 12.63 -23.59 -12.77
N LEU A 323 11.62 -24.30 -12.25
CA LEU A 323 11.07 -24.06 -10.91
C LEU A 323 12.11 -24.35 -9.82
N GLN A 324 12.95 -25.36 -10.00
CA GLN A 324 14.02 -25.68 -9.06
C GLN A 324 15.10 -24.59 -9.06
N GLU A 325 15.56 -24.16 -10.24
CA GLU A 325 16.53 -23.07 -10.40
C GLU A 325 15.97 -21.78 -9.77
N ALA A 326 14.69 -21.52 -9.99
CA ALA A 326 13.99 -20.38 -9.42
C ALA A 326 13.60 -20.52 -7.95
N SER A 327 13.99 -21.60 -7.26
CA SER A 327 13.61 -21.84 -5.87
C SER A 327 12.08 -21.75 -5.64
N LEU A 328 11.28 -22.17 -6.63
CA LEU A 328 9.81 -22.18 -6.68
C LEU A 328 9.26 -23.61 -6.88
N ALA A 329 10.06 -24.64 -6.62
CA ALA A 329 9.63 -26.04 -6.73
C ALA A 329 8.48 -26.37 -5.77
N GLU A 330 8.51 -25.82 -4.56
CA GLU A 330 7.50 -26.03 -3.52
C GLU A 330 6.33 -25.04 -3.64
N GLU A 331 5.11 -25.56 -3.50
CA GLU A 331 3.88 -24.77 -3.41
C GLU A 331 3.68 -24.30 -1.96
N THR A 332 3.64 -22.98 -1.73
CA THR A 332 3.47 -22.41 -0.38
C THR A 332 2.02 -22.08 -0.04
N GLY A 333 1.12 -22.07 -1.04
CA GLY A 333 -0.28 -21.64 -0.87
C GLY A 333 -0.46 -20.12 -0.70
N ASN A 334 0.61 -19.33 -0.77
CA ASN A 334 0.54 -17.87 -0.57
C ASN A 334 -0.26 -17.13 -1.64
N TRP A 335 -0.58 -17.77 -2.78
CA TRP A 335 -1.44 -17.22 -3.82
C TRP A 335 -2.86 -16.90 -3.31
N ALA A 336 -3.33 -17.59 -2.25
CA ALA A 336 -4.63 -17.36 -1.64
C ALA A 336 -4.64 -16.24 -0.59
N ASN A 337 -3.47 -15.72 -0.21
CA ASN A 337 -3.30 -14.69 0.82
C ASN A 337 -2.79 -13.40 0.17
N VAL A 338 -3.72 -12.53 -0.25
CA VAL A 338 -3.42 -11.30 -1.00
C VAL A 338 -3.55 -10.08 -0.08
N ASP A 339 -2.51 -9.24 -0.07
CA ASP A 339 -2.49 -8.00 0.71
C ASP A 339 -2.95 -6.83 -0.18
N ASP A 340 -4.08 -6.19 0.16
CA ASP A 340 -4.59 -5.00 -0.51
C ASP A 340 -4.15 -3.73 0.23
N PHE A 341 -3.22 -2.99 -0.36
CA PHE A 341 -2.55 -1.86 0.30
C PHE A 341 -3.48 -0.66 0.56
N ARG A 342 -4.55 -0.52 -0.23
CA ARG A 342 -5.51 0.59 -0.05
C ARG A 342 -6.72 0.18 0.76
N TRP A 343 -6.85 -1.10 1.08
CA TRP A 343 -7.90 -1.60 1.95
C TRP A 343 -7.45 -1.60 3.42
N LEU A 344 -7.76 -0.53 4.13
CA LEU A 344 -7.39 -0.36 5.54
C LEU A 344 -8.39 -0.98 6.52
N ARG A 345 -9.39 -1.72 6.04
CA ARG A 345 -10.44 -2.32 6.88
C ARG A 345 -10.06 -3.75 7.29
N ALA A 346 -10.55 -4.20 8.46
CA ALA A 346 -10.30 -5.54 8.99
C ALA A 346 -11.05 -6.66 8.24
N VAL A 347 -12.05 -6.32 7.43
CA VAL A 347 -12.84 -7.24 6.62
C VAL A 347 -12.08 -7.61 5.35
N GLN A 348 -12.40 -8.74 4.70
CA GLN A 348 -11.82 -9.09 3.41
C GLN A 348 -12.09 -7.97 2.38
N SER A 349 -11.07 -7.61 1.60
CA SER A 349 -11.22 -6.62 0.53
C SER A 349 -12.15 -7.16 -0.56
N PRO A 350 -13.16 -6.38 -1.00
CA PRO A 350 -14.03 -6.76 -2.12
C PRO A 350 -13.31 -6.70 -3.47
N ASN A 351 -12.10 -6.13 -3.51
CA ASN A 351 -11.35 -5.91 -4.73
C ASN A 351 -10.80 -7.21 -5.31
N TRP A 352 -10.65 -8.25 -4.49
CA TRP A 352 -10.14 -9.55 -4.89
C TRP A 352 -10.94 -10.70 -4.33
N SER A 353 -10.86 -11.85 -5.00
CA SER A 353 -11.47 -13.10 -4.53
C SER A 353 -10.67 -14.31 -4.99
N ILE A 354 -10.94 -15.47 -4.40
CA ILE A 354 -10.41 -16.74 -4.89
C ILE A 354 -11.29 -17.22 -6.03
N LEU A 355 -10.68 -17.63 -7.14
CA LEU A 355 -11.40 -18.19 -8.28
C LEU A 355 -12.00 -19.55 -7.92
N PRO A 356 -13.33 -19.74 -8.05
CA PRO A 356 -14.00 -21.02 -7.80
C PRO A 356 -13.47 -22.14 -8.68
N GLU A 357 -13.40 -23.36 -8.15
CA GLU A 357 -12.81 -24.51 -8.85
C GLU A 357 -13.48 -24.86 -10.18
N ASN A 358 -14.80 -24.65 -10.28
CA ASN A 358 -15.59 -24.86 -11.48
C ASN A 358 -15.31 -23.85 -12.60
N GLU A 359 -14.75 -22.69 -12.29
CA GLU A 359 -14.39 -21.65 -13.25
C GLU A 359 -12.89 -21.66 -13.60
N ARG A 360 -12.09 -22.50 -12.92
CA ARG A 360 -10.65 -22.59 -13.18
C ARG A 360 -10.39 -23.20 -14.54
N ILE A 361 -9.44 -22.60 -15.24
CA ILE A 361 -8.84 -23.19 -16.44
C ILE A 361 -8.07 -24.45 -16.00
N GLY A 362 -8.22 -25.53 -16.77
CA GLY A 362 -7.50 -26.78 -16.54
C GLY A 362 -5.98 -26.62 -16.70
N LEU A 363 -5.26 -27.74 -16.59
CA LEU A 363 -3.83 -27.79 -16.82
C LEU A 363 -3.49 -27.26 -18.22
N ILE A 364 -2.66 -26.21 -18.29
CA ILE A 364 -2.24 -25.58 -19.55
C ILE A 364 -0.89 -26.15 -19.94
N ASP A 365 -0.81 -26.78 -21.12
CA ASP A 365 0.44 -27.30 -21.67
C ASP A 365 0.92 -26.43 -22.85
N ILE A 366 2.09 -25.80 -22.70
CA ILE A 366 2.71 -24.97 -23.75
C ILE A 366 3.94 -25.63 -24.41
N SER A 367 4.16 -26.94 -24.19
CA SER A 367 5.29 -27.70 -24.76
C SER A 367 5.28 -27.77 -26.30
N ASN A 368 4.11 -27.89 -26.92
CA ASN A 368 3.95 -28.11 -28.37
C ASN A 368 3.23 -26.94 -29.05
N SER A 369 3.92 -25.83 -29.28
CA SER A 369 3.46 -24.83 -30.27
C SER A 369 4.18 -25.10 -31.58
N ASN A 370 3.47 -25.69 -32.55
CA ASN A 370 3.91 -25.74 -33.93
C ASN A 370 4.33 -24.34 -34.42
N LEU A 371 5.40 -24.36 -35.21
CA LEU A 371 5.95 -23.24 -35.95
C LEU A 371 4.87 -22.51 -36.75
N ASP A 372 4.56 -21.27 -36.36
CA ASP A 372 4.33 -20.20 -37.33
C ASP A 372 5.08 -18.98 -36.79
N THR A 373 6.35 -18.97 -37.21
CA THR A 373 7.47 -18.28 -36.61
C THR A 373 7.51 -16.81 -37.04
N ARG A 374 7.46 -15.90 -36.07
CA ARG A 374 8.31 -14.69 -36.08
C ARG A 374 9.08 -14.66 -34.78
N SER A 375 10.09 -15.52 -34.70
CA SER A 375 11.12 -15.49 -33.67
C SER A 375 11.93 -14.21 -33.86
N GLU A 376 11.91 -13.33 -32.87
CA GLU A 376 12.99 -12.37 -32.65
C GLU A 376 13.89 -13.01 -31.58
N GLU A 377 14.99 -13.61 -32.03
CA GLU A 377 16.14 -13.95 -31.18
C GLU A 377 16.90 -12.63 -30.93
N ILE A 378 17.17 -12.29 -29.67
CA ILE A 378 18.06 -11.18 -29.28
C ILE A 378 19.28 -11.78 -28.62
#